data_AF-A0A8T5RQQ7-F1
#
_entry.id   AF-A0A8T5RQQ7-F1
#
_cell.length_a   1.000
_cell.length_b   1.000
_cell.length_c   1.000
_cell.angle_alpha   90.00
_cell.angle_beta   90.00
_cell.angle_gamma   90.00
#
_symmetry.space_group_name_H-M   'P 1'
#
loop_
_entity.id
_entity.type
_entity.pdbx_description
1 polymer ?
#
loop_
_entity_poly.entity_id
_entity_poly.type
_entity_poly.pdbx_seq_one_letter_code
_entity_poly.pdbx_strand_id
1 'polypeptide(L)' 'MDLKTKLKEYLEFEGEISFKLVGNEQVSFGIIKDIQDDYMKVFTGGNPQQETNVYIPFDKIISITIKEDR' A
#
# COMPACT_ATOMS: atom_id res chain seq x y z
N MET A 1 -18.62 0.70 -0.28
CA MET A 1 -17.56 1.35 -1.09
C MET A 1 -16.47 0.30 -1.29
N ASP A 2 -16.00 0.10 -2.52
CA ASP A 2 -15.00 -0.94 -2.83
C ASP A 2 -13.60 -0.52 -2.34
N LEU A 3 -12.78 -1.47 -1.89
CA LEU A 3 -11.43 -1.19 -1.38
C LEU A 3 -10.58 -0.47 -2.44
N LYS A 4 -10.74 -0.84 -3.71
CA LYS A 4 -10.02 -0.22 -4.83
C LYS A 4 -10.40 1.25 -5.01
N THR A 5 -11.69 1.57 -4.93
CA THR A 5 -12.16 2.96 -4.95
C THR A 5 -11.57 3.75 -3.79
N LYS A 6 -11.63 3.18 -2.58
CA LYS A 6 -11.06 3.81 -1.38
C LYS A 6 -9.58 4.11 -1.58
N LEU A 7 -8.76 3.11 -1.94
CA LEU A 7 -7.32 3.30 -2.14
C LEU A 7 -6.96 4.34 -3.22
N LYS A 8 -7.73 4.43 -4.31
CA LYS A 8 -7.54 5.45 -5.35
C LYS A 8 -7.75 6.87 -4.84
N GLU A 9 -8.67 7.09 -3.92
CA GLU A 9 -8.86 8.40 -3.28
C GLU A 9 -7.63 8.80 -2.45
N TYR A 10 -7.00 7.85 -1.73
CA TYR A 10 -5.79 8.14 -0.95
C TYR A 10 -4.52 8.26 -1.79
N LEU A 11 -4.52 7.79 -3.04
CA LEU A 11 -3.38 7.93 -3.94
C LEU A 11 -3.08 9.41 -4.23
N GLU A 12 -4.10 10.27 -4.32
CA GLU A 12 -3.94 11.70 -4.59
C GLU A 12 -3.12 12.45 -3.51
N PHE A 13 -3.00 11.86 -2.32
CA PHE A 13 -2.37 12.47 -1.15
C PHE A 13 -1.17 11.68 -0.64
N GLU A 14 -0.66 10.73 -1.43
CA GLU A 14 0.44 9.84 -1.01
C GLU A 14 0.14 9.09 0.31
N GLY A 15 -1.08 8.54 0.44
CA GLY A 15 -1.53 7.88 1.66
C GLY A 15 -0.59 6.78 2.16
N GLU A 16 -0.13 6.92 3.40
CA GLU A 16 0.64 5.88 4.10
C GLU A 16 -0.28 4.72 4.49
N ILE A 17 0.17 3.50 4.16
CA ILE A 17 -0.54 2.27 4.44
C ILE A 17 0.32 1.30 5.24
N SER A 18 -0.35 0.52 6.07
CA SER A 18 0.18 -0.67 6.72
C SER A 18 -0.53 -1.88 6.13
N PHE A 19 0.19 -2.89 5.68
CA PHE A 19 -0.41 -4.05 5.03
C PHE A 19 0.23 -5.38 5.48
N LYS A 20 -0.55 -6.47 5.37
CA LYS A 20 -0.11 -7.85 5.59
C LYS A 20 -0.36 -8.67 4.33
N LEU A 21 0.58 -9.56 3.99
CA LEU A 21 0.52 -10.34 2.76
C LEU A 21 0.40 -11.84 3.03
N VAL A 22 -0.23 -12.57 2.10
CA VAL A 22 -0.27 -14.03 2.10
C VAL A 22 1.16 -14.56 1.99
N GLY A 23 1.58 -15.39 2.95
CA GLY A 23 2.95 -15.90 3.05
C GLY A 23 3.95 -14.97 3.74
N ASN A 24 3.53 -13.75 4.12
CA ASN A 24 4.31 -12.86 4.98
C ASN A 24 3.39 -12.15 5.99
N GLU A 25 3.27 -12.74 7.18
CA GLU A 25 2.39 -12.26 8.25
C GLU A 25 2.91 -11.01 8.97
N GLN A 26 4.12 -10.55 8.64
CA GLN A 26 4.70 -9.31 9.17
C GLN A 26 3.94 -8.10 8.62
N VAL A 27 3.63 -7.14 9.49
CA VAL A 27 3.10 -5.84 9.06
C VAL A 27 4.20 -5.07 8.34
N SER A 28 3.93 -4.75 7.08
CA SER A 28 4.79 -3.89 6.26
C SER A 28 4.14 -2.51 6.13
N PHE A 29 4.97 -1.48 5.95
CA PHE A 29 4.54 -0.10 5.83
C PHE A 29 5.01 0.48 4.50
N GLY A 30 4.25 1.38 3.92
CA GLY A 30 4.67 2.10 2.73
C GLY A 30 3.66 3.13 2.25
N ILE A 31 4.03 3.86 1.21
CA ILE A 31 3.23 4.91 0.60
C ILE A 31 2.69 4.43 -0.73
N ILE A 32 1.40 4.56 -0.98
CA ILE A 32 0.83 4.22 -2.29
C ILE A 32 1.34 5.22 -3.32
N LYS A 33 1.94 4.72 -4.41
CA LYS A 33 2.44 5.53 -5.53
C LYS A 33 1.67 5.32 -6.82
N ASP A 34 1.04 4.16 -6.99
CA ASP A 34 0.17 3.88 -8.14
C ASP A 34 -0.80 2.73 -7.81
N ILE A 35 -1.94 2.71 -8.48
CA ILE A 35 -2.97 1.68 -8.32
C ILE A 35 -3.47 1.28 -9.71
N GLN A 36 -3.14 0.05 -10.09
CA GLN A 36 -3.57 -0.56 -11.33
C GLN A 36 -4.75 -1.50 -11.09
N ASP A 37 -5.17 -2.22 -12.13
CA ASP A 37 -6.36 -3.05 -12.02
C ASP A 37 -6.19 -4.26 -11.09
N ASP A 38 -4.99 -4.88 -11.12
CA ASP A 38 -4.69 -6.13 -10.41
C ASP A 38 -3.68 -5.97 -9.26
N TYR A 39 -3.00 -4.82 -9.18
CA TYR A 39 -1.97 -4.57 -8.16
C TYR A 39 -1.90 -3.09 -7.77
N MET A 40 -1.27 -2.84 -6.63
CA MET A 40 -0.83 -1.50 -6.21
C MET A 40 0.69 -1.41 -6.14
N LYS A 41 1.23 -0.26 -6.52
CA LYS A 41 2.64 0.08 -6.36
C LYS A 41 2.80 0.86 -5.06
N VAL A 42 3.63 0.33 -4.18
CA VAL A 42 3.88 0.88 -2.85
C VAL A 42 5.36 1.15 -2.70
N PHE A 43 5.68 2.32 -2.17
CA PHE A 43 7.03 2.70 -1.83
C PHE A 43 7.29 2.28 -0.39
N THR A 44 8.17 1.30 -0.21
CA THR A 44 8.49 0.74 1.12
C THR A 44 9.94 1.09 1.45
N GLY A 45 10.17 1.58 2.67
CA GLY A 45 11.49 1.93 3.18
C GLY A 45 11.38 3.03 4.22
N GLY A 46 11.80 2.76 5.45
CA GLY A 46 11.81 3.77 6.52
C GLY A 46 12.94 4.80 6.41
N ASN A 47 13.67 4.80 5.28
CA ASN A 47 14.85 5.63 5.07
C ASN A 47 14.88 6.12 3.61
N PRO A 48 14.98 7.44 3.33
CA PRO A 48 14.90 8.01 1.98
C PRO A 48 15.93 7.48 0.98
N GLN A 49 17.03 6.88 1.47
CA GLN A 49 18.07 6.29 0.63
C GLN A 49 17.83 4.82 0.26
N GLN A 50 16.82 4.15 0.86
CA GLN A 50 16.53 2.73 0.66
C GLN A 50 15.09 2.50 0.18
N GLU A 51 14.45 3.54 -0.31
CA GLU A 51 13.08 3.44 -0.78
C GLU A 51 13.00 2.55 -2.01
N THR A 52 12.26 1.46 -1.89
CA THR A 52 12.11 0.47 -2.95
C THR A 52 10.66 0.44 -3.43
N ASN A 53 10.51 0.42 -4.75
CA ASN A 53 9.21 0.22 -5.38
C ASN A 53 8.81 -1.25 -5.26
N VAL A 54 7.75 -1.52 -4.52
CA VAL A 54 7.17 -2.85 -4.36
C VAL A 54 5.82 -2.90 -5.06
N TYR A 55 5.60 -3.95 -5.83
CA TYR A 55 4.34 -4.20 -6.52
C TYR A 55 3.58 -5.27 -5.74
N ILE A 56 2.40 -4.93 -5.26
CA ILE A 56 1.60 -5.77 -4.37
C ILE A 56 0.29 -6.13 -5.09
N PRO A 57 0.14 -7.39 -5.52
CA PRO A 57 -1.11 -7.89 -6.09
C PRO A 57 -2.23 -7.87 -5.04
N PHE A 58 -3.46 -7.49 -5.43
CA PHE A 58 -4.58 -7.39 -4.48
C PHE A 58 -4.99 -8.75 -3.89
N ASP A 59 -4.82 -9.84 -4.65
CA ASP A 59 -5.09 -11.21 -4.19
C ASP A 59 -4.14 -11.68 -3.09
N LYS A 60 -3.00 -11.00 -2.92
CA LYS A 60 -2.01 -11.29 -1.87
C LYS A 60 -2.26 -10.49 -0.59
N ILE A 61 -3.16 -9.51 -0.59
CA ILE A 61 -3.40 -8.67 0.58
C ILE A 61 -4.34 -9.39 1.55
N ILE A 62 -3.86 -9.68 2.76
CA ILE A 62 -4.69 -10.19 3.85
C ILE A 62 -5.46 -9.04 4.48
N SER A 63 -4.73 -7.97 4.81
CA SER A 63 -5.32 -6.77 5.39
C SER A 63 -4.49 -5.55 5.01
N ILE A 64 -5.17 -4.42 4.94
CA ILE A 64 -4.59 -3.10 4.71
C ILE A 64 -5.26 -2.11 5.65
N THR A 65 -4.46 -1.27 6.28
CA THR A 65 -4.88 -0.15 7.11
C THR A 65 -4.28 1.10 6.53
N ILE A 66 -5.11 2.11 6.29
CA ILE A 66 -4.69 3.40 5.76
C ILE A 66 -4.57 4.33 6.96
N LYS A 67 -3.40 4.95 7.16
CA LYS A 67 -3.25 6.01 8.17
C LYS A 67 -3.94 7.26 7.66
N GLU A 68 -5.06 7.59 8.26
CA GLU A 68 -5.75 8.86 8.04
C GLU A 68 -5.21 9.92 9.00
N ASP A 69 -3.89 10.14 9.02
CA ASP A 69 -3.33 11.28 9.75
C ASP A 69 -3.48 12.51 8.85
N ARG A 70 -4.48 13.35 9.15
CA ARG A 70 -4.72 14.62 8.47
C ARG A 70 -3.90 15.74 9.09
#